data_AF-A0A2N0KQ63-F1
#
_entry.id   AF-A0A2N0KQ63-F1
#
_cell.length_a   1.000
_cell.length_b   1.000
_cell.length_c   1.000
_cell.angle_alpha   90.00
_cell.angle_beta   90.00
_cell.angle_gamma   90.00
#
_symmetry.space_group_name_H-M   'P 1'
#
loop_
_entity.id
_entity.type
_entity.pdbx_description
1 polymer ?
#
loop_
_entity_poly.entity_id
_entity_poly.type
_entity_poly.pdbx_seq_one_letter_code
_entity_poly.pdbx_strand_id
1 'polypeptide(L)'
;ITVLFGVVGRGYVYKDGAVWCLGAIVSLPLLCFIFGYEKQVMIYSLLLGCILILKRLISNYDAIPKGAVKTTLINRVIFDRDIFSKDSWIKRGLV
;
A
#
# COMPACT_ATOMS: atom_id res chain seq x y z
N ILE A 1 -11.61 -8.12 10.56
CA ILE A 1 -11.65 -6.66 10.82
C ILE A 1 -10.90 -5.89 9.74
N THR A 2 -9.63 -6.21 9.47
CA THR A 2 -8.78 -5.54 8.46
C THR A 2 -9.33 -5.59 7.04
N VAL A 3 -9.87 -6.75 6.61
CA VAL A 3 -10.50 -6.90 5.29
C VAL A 3 -11.79 -6.07 5.18
N LEU A 4 -12.61 -6.05 6.25
CA LEU A 4 -13.82 -5.23 6.30
C LEU A 4 -13.49 -3.74 6.25
N PHE A 5 -12.45 -3.31 6.96
CA PHE A 5 -11.95 -1.93 6.88
C PHE A 5 -11.53 -1.58 5.45
N GLY A 6 -10.89 -2.52 4.76
CA GLY A 6 -10.46 -2.34 3.38
C GLY A 6 -11.62 -2.22 2.38
N VAL A 7 -12.65 -3.05 2.53
CA VAL A 7 -13.83 -3.09 1.65
C VAL A 7 -14.76 -1.92 1.93
N VAL A 8 -15.06 -1.63 3.19
CA VAL A 8 -15.96 -0.54 3.61
C VAL A 8 -15.33 0.82 3.29
N GLY A 9 -14.04 1.00 3.59
CA GLY A 9 -13.35 2.23 3.29
C GLY A 9 -13.30 2.54 1.79
N ARG A 10 -13.10 1.50 0.96
CA ARG A 10 -13.14 1.66 -0.51
C ARG A 10 -14.51 2.11 -1.01
N GLY A 11 -15.59 1.60 -0.40
CA GLY A 11 -16.96 1.93 -0.77
C GLY A 11 -17.40 3.33 -0.35
N TYR A 12 -16.97 3.80 0.82
CA TYR A 12 -17.57 4.98 1.48
C TYR A 12 -16.66 6.21 1.61
N VAL A 13 -15.32 6.07 1.59
CA VAL A 13 -14.41 7.16 1.96
C VAL A 13 -13.41 7.51 0.86
N TYR A 14 -12.72 6.51 0.28
CA TYR A 14 -11.78 6.78 -0.82
C TYR A 14 -11.75 5.60 -1.81
N LYS A 15 -11.98 5.86 -3.09
CA LYS A 15 -12.28 4.80 -4.08
C LYS A 15 -11.09 3.89 -4.44
N ASP A 16 -9.86 4.35 -4.18
CA ASP A 16 -8.65 3.57 -4.48
C ASP A 16 -8.38 2.53 -3.37
N GLY A 17 -8.61 1.27 -3.70
CA GLY A 17 -8.36 0.13 -2.79
C GLY A 17 -6.90 -0.02 -2.35
N ALA A 18 -5.95 0.54 -3.11
CA ALA A 18 -4.53 0.56 -2.78
C ALA A 18 -4.23 1.26 -1.44
N VAL A 19 -4.92 2.37 -1.16
CA VAL A 19 -4.76 3.15 0.08
C VAL A 19 -5.30 2.34 1.27
N TRP A 20 -6.46 1.71 1.08
CA TRP A 20 -7.08 0.87 2.09
C TRP A 20 -6.29 -0.40 2.40
N CYS A 21 -5.64 -0.98 1.39
CA CYS A 21 -4.72 -2.09 1.57
C CYS A 21 -3.50 -1.66 2.41
N LEU A 22 -2.93 -0.46 2.14
CA LEU A 22 -1.85 0.09 2.97
C LEU A 22 -2.31 0.27 4.43
N GLY A 23 -3.49 0.86 4.62
CA GLY A 23 -4.09 1.02 5.95
C GLY A 23 -4.26 -0.31 6.66
N ALA A 24 -4.72 -1.34 5.95
CA ALA A 24 -4.85 -2.69 6.50
C ALA A 24 -3.50 -3.28 6.92
N ILE A 25 -2.47 -3.17 6.07
CA ILE A 25 -1.11 -3.63 6.34
C ILE A 25 -0.54 -3.00 7.60
N VAL A 26 -0.70 -1.67 7.76
CA VAL A 26 -0.20 -0.94 8.94
C VAL A 26 -1.02 -1.22 10.19
N SER A 27 -2.33 -1.37 10.04
CA SER A 27 -3.22 -1.65 11.17
C SER A 27 -3.00 -3.05 11.77
N LEU A 28 -2.55 -4.02 10.98
CA LEU A 28 -2.36 -5.40 11.45
C LEU A 28 -1.39 -5.51 12.64
N PRO A 29 -0.12 -5.04 12.57
CA PRO A 29 0.79 -5.07 13.72
C PRO A 29 0.31 -4.20 14.87
N LEU A 30 -0.37 -3.08 14.58
CA LEU A 30 -0.94 -2.19 15.60
C LEU A 30 -2.04 -2.91 16.41
N LEU A 31 -2.93 -3.64 15.74
CA LEU A 31 -3.95 -4.44 16.39
C LEU A 31 -3.32 -5.61 17.15
N CYS A 32 -2.29 -6.27 16.60
CA CYS A 32 -1.55 -7.30 17.32
C CYS A 32 -0.99 -6.77 18.66
N PHE A 33 -0.49 -5.54 18.66
CA PHE A 33 0.00 -4.87 19.87
C PHE A 33 -1.12 -4.52 20.85
N ILE A 34 -2.22 -3.91 20.39
CA ILE A 34 -3.35 -3.49 21.23
C ILE A 34 -4.03 -4.69 21.92
N PHE A 35 -4.21 -5.80 21.20
CA PHE A 35 -4.85 -7.00 21.73
C PHE A 35 -3.89 -7.91 22.52
N GLY A 36 -2.61 -7.53 22.65
CA GLY A 36 -1.63 -8.30 23.44
C GLY A 36 -1.35 -9.69 22.89
N TYR A 37 -1.37 -9.87 21.57
CA TYR A 37 -1.02 -11.16 20.95
C TYR A 37 0.43 -11.55 21.24
N GLU A 38 0.72 -12.84 21.09
CA GLU A 38 2.06 -13.37 21.30
C GLU A 38 3.11 -12.65 20.44
N LYS A 39 4.32 -12.48 21.02
CA LYS A 39 5.44 -11.76 20.38
C LYS A 39 5.76 -12.30 18.99
N GLN A 40 5.64 -13.62 18.79
CA GLN A 40 5.88 -14.28 17.51
C GLN A 40 4.91 -13.80 16.43
N VAL A 41 3.63 -13.66 16.76
CA VAL A 41 2.58 -13.16 15.86
C VAL A 41 2.82 -11.69 15.52
N MET A 42 3.21 -10.89 16.51
CA MET A 42 3.55 -9.48 16.28
C MET A 42 4.75 -9.34 15.33
N ILE A 43 5.83 -10.08 15.56
CA ILE A 43 7.01 -10.07 14.69
C ILE A 43 6.64 -10.53 13.28
N TYR A 44 5.87 -11.61 13.15
CA TYR A 44 5.40 -12.10 11.85
C TYR A 44 4.58 -11.04 11.11
N SER A 45 3.64 -10.38 11.80
CA SER A 45 2.80 -9.33 11.21
C SER A 45 3.62 -8.13 10.72
N LEU A 46 4.67 -7.75 11.46
CA LEU A 46 5.58 -6.66 11.09
C LEU A 46 6.41 -7.03 9.86
N LEU A 47 7.00 -8.23 9.85
CA LEU A 47 7.80 -8.73 8.73
C LEU A 47 6.95 -8.85 7.46
N LEU A 48 5.74 -9.41 7.60
CA LEU A 48 4.78 -9.50 6.50
C LEU A 48 4.44 -8.11 5.96
N GLY A 49 4.17 -7.14 6.83
CA GLY A 49 3.90 -5.76 6.42
C GLY A 49 5.07 -5.14 5.66
N CYS A 50 6.30 -5.32 6.15
CA CYS A 50 7.52 -4.86 5.47
C CYS A 50 7.67 -5.50 4.08
N ILE A 51 7.49 -6.82 3.97
CA ILE A 51 7.57 -7.54 2.68
C ILE A 51 6.54 -7.00 1.69
N LEU A 52 5.30 -6.76 2.13
CA LEU A 52 4.25 -6.21 1.28
C LEU A 52 4.58 -4.80 0.81
N ILE A 53 5.09 -3.92 1.68
CA ILE A 53 5.50 -2.56 1.29
C ILE A 53 6.66 -2.61 0.29
N LEU A 54 7.66 -3.46 0.53
CA LEU A 54 8.78 -3.65 -0.40
C LEU A 54 8.31 -4.16 -1.75
N LYS A 55 7.37 -5.12 -1.76
CA LYS A 55 6.77 -5.62 -3.00
C LYS A 55 6.14 -4.50 -3.81
N ARG A 56 5.41 -3.57 -3.17
CA ARG A 56 4.77 -2.41 -3.82
C ARG A 56 5.78 -1.41 -4.41
N LEU A 57 6.92 -1.23 -3.75
CA LEU A 57 8.01 -0.39 -4.24
C LEU A 57 8.67 -0.97 -5.51
N ILE A 58 8.82 -2.30 -5.53
CA ILE A 58 9.55 -3.02 -6.57
C ILE A 58 8.65 -3.37 -7.77
N SER A 59 7.34 -3.53 -7.58
CA SER A 59 6.44 -4.10 -8.60
C SER A 59 6.28 -3.26 -9.88
N ASN A 60 6.78 -2.02 -9.92
CA ASN A 60 6.80 -1.18 -11.11
C ASN A 60 8.25 -1.06 -11.62
N TYR A 61 8.58 -1.81 -12.66
CA TYR A 61 9.89 -1.86 -13.31
C TYR A 61 10.19 -0.68 -14.22
N ASP A 62 9.26 0.26 -14.31
CA ASP A 62 9.41 1.40 -15.21
C ASP A 62 10.48 2.37 -14.74
N ALA A 63 11.21 2.91 -15.73
CA ALA A 63 12.25 3.87 -15.51
C ALA A 63 11.69 5.11 -14.81
N ILE A 64 12.17 5.36 -13.60
CA ILE A 64 11.78 6.52 -12.81
C ILE A 64 12.38 7.78 -13.48
N PRO A 65 11.59 8.81 -13.81
CA PRO A 65 12.11 10.04 -14.38
C PRO A 65 13.13 10.69 -13.45
N LYS A 66 14.28 11.11 -14.00
CA LYS A 66 15.30 11.83 -13.23
C LYS A 66 14.67 13.08 -12.58
N GLY A 67 14.81 13.21 -11.27
CA GLY A 67 14.22 14.30 -10.48
C GLY A 67 12.84 14.01 -9.86
N ALA A 68 12.13 12.97 -10.30
CA ALA A 68 10.81 12.60 -9.76
C ALA A 68 10.84 11.40 -8.80
N VAL A 69 12.03 10.97 -8.37
CA VAL A 69 12.23 9.73 -7.60
C VAL A 69 11.41 9.70 -6.32
N LYS A 70 11.47 10.76 -5.50
CA LYS A 70 10.72 10.83 -4.24
C LYS A 70 9.21 10.70 -4.45
N THR A 71 8.67 11.49 -5.37
CA THR A 71 7.23 11.49 -5.69
C THR A 71 6.77 10.14 -6.23
N THR A 72 7.59 9.51 -7.08
CA THR A 72 7.29 8.18 -7.64
C THR A 72 7.28 7.12 -6.56
N LEU A 73 8.24 7.12 -5.64
CA LEU A 73 8.28 6.16 -4.52
C LEU A 73 7.09 6.35 -3.57
N ILE A 74 6.73 7.59 -3.24
CA ILE A 74 5.56 7.89 -2.40
C ILE A 74 4.28 7.40 -3.08
N ASN A 75 4.12 7.67 -4.38
CA ASN A 75 2.97 7.21 -5.14
C ASN A 75 2.90 5.67 -5.20
N ARG A 76 4.04 4.98 -5.35
CA ARG A 76 4.10 3.51 -5.36
C ARG A 76 3.68 2.92 -4.01
N VAL A 77 4.11 3.52 -2.90
CA VAL A 77 3.71 3.06 -1.56
C VAL A 77 2.21 3.26 -1.35
N ILE A 78 1.71 4.48 -1.57
CA ILE A 78 0.34 4.86 -1.19
C ILE A 78 -0.69 4.32 -2.19
N PHE A 79 -0.44 4.51 -3.48
CA PHE A 79 -1.41 4.27 -4.55
C PHE A 79 -1.09 3.03 -5.39
N ASP A 80 0.01 2.33 -5.14
CA ASP A 80 0.48 1.18 -5.94
C ASP A 80 0.90 1.54 -7.38
N ARG A 81 1.11 2.83 -7.68
CA ARG A 81 1.37 3.34 -9.03
C ARG A 81 2.42 4.45 -9.03
N ASP A 82 3.05 4.69 -10.18
CA ASP A 82 4.09 5.72 -10.30
C ASP A 82 3.56 7.15 -10.24
N ILE A 83 2.34 7.35 -10.75
CA ILE A 83 1.73 8.66 -10.97
C ILE A 83 0.48 8.79 -10.10
N PHE A 84 0.27 9.98 -9.52
CA PHE A 84 -0.88 10.24 -8.67
C PHE A 84 -2.21 10.06 -9.41
N SER A 85 -2.32 10.62 -10.62
CA SER A 85 -3.50 10.52 -11.48
C SER A 85 -3.67 9.10 -12.03
N LYS A 86 -4.80 8.48 -11.67
CA LYS A 86 -5.17 7.15 -12.14
C LYS A 86 -5.37 7.11 -13.66
N ASP A 87 -6.06 8.11 -14.23
CA ASP A 87 -6.34 8.15 -15.66
C ASP A 87 -5.07 8.34 -16.49
N SER A 88 -4.16 9.19 -16.02
CA SER A 88 -2.86 9.40 -16.67
C SER A 88 -2.00 8.13 -16.60
N TRP A 89 -2.05 7.39 -15.50
CA TRP A 89 -1.37 6.11 -15.35
C TRP A 89 -1.93 5.04 -16.30
N ILE A 90 -3.27 4.93 -16.42
CA ILE A 90 -3.92 3.99 -17.35
C ILE A 90 -3.56 4.34 -18.81
N LYS A 91 -3.63 5.62 -19.18
CA LYS A 91 -3.31 6.08 -20.54
C LYS A 91 -1.87 5.78 -20.94
N ARG A 92 -0.93 5.75 -20.00
CA ARG A 92 0.47 5.40 -20.26
C ARG A 92 0.66 3.94 -20.65
N GLY A 93 -0.19 3.02 -20.17
CA GLY A 93 -0.15 1.61 -20.56
C GLY A 93 -0.89 1.29 -21.87
N LEU A 94 -1.53 2.28 -22.48
CA LEU A 94 -2.25 2.16 -23.76
C LEU A 94 -1.43 2.69 -24.96
N VAL A 95 -0.24 3.22 -24.70
CA VAL A 95 0.76 3.64 -25.70
C VAL A 95 1.86 2.59 -25.75
#